data_AF-A0A8D8B4E6-F1
#
_entry.id   AF-A0A8D8B4E6-F1
#
_cell.length_a   1.000
_cell.length_b   1.000
_cell.length_c   1.000
_cell.angle_alpha   90.00
_cell.angle_beta   90.00
_cell.angle_gamma   90.00
#
_symmetry.space_group_name_H-M   'P 1'
#
loop_
_entity.id
_entity.type
_entity.pdbx_description
1 polymer ?
#
loop_
_entity_poly.entity_id
_entity_poly.type
_entity_poly.pdbx_seq_one_letter_code
_entity_poly.pdbx_strand_id
1 'polypeptide(L)'
;MDVVPVYPERWTHPPFSAHMDAEGRIYARGSQDMKCVGMQFLGTIRAMKRDGVRLRRTLHVLFVPDEETGGTLGMKDFVGTERFRALNCGFAIDEGYASTDGAFRLCNGERTKRRVYFHVSGTPGHGSLLLRDTAGEKARKLIDKLMDFRSGELKKLEDNPELSLGEVTTVNLTMMSGGVQSNVVPP
;
A
#
# COMPACT_ATOMS: atom_id res chain seq x y z
N MET A 1 1.30 16.99 -2.01
CA MET A 1 1.70 15.59 -1.90
C MET A 1 1.46 15.19 -0.46
N ASP A 2 0.53 14.26 -0.31
CA ASP A 2 0.15 13.66 0.96
C ASP A 2 1.30 12.83 1.53
N VAL A 3 1.11 12.45 2.79
CA VAL A 3 2.02 11.64 3.59
C VAL A 3 1.18 10.93 4.65
N VAL A 4 1.57 9.72 5.08
CA VAL A 4 0.90 9.08 6.22
C VAL A 4 1.00 9.87 7.54
N PRO A 5 0.07 9.64 8.49
CA PRO A 5 0.12 10.20 9.84
C PRO A 5 1.43 9.92 10.60
N VAL A 6 1.64 10.69 11.66
CA VAL A 6 2.80 10.60 12.56
C VAL A 6 2.34 10.56 14.01
N TYR A 7 3.13 9.93 14.86
CA TYR A 7 3.08 10.05 16.32
C TYR A 7 4.23 10.96 16.76
N PRO A 8 4.05 12.29 16.86
CA PRO A 8 5.16 13.24 17.04
C PRO A 8 6.09 12.90 18.20
N GLU A 9 5.55 12.37 19.30
CA GLU A 9 6.27 11.96 20.51
C GLU A 9 7.27 10.81 20.28
N ARG A 10 7.16 10.09 19.17
CA ARG A 10 8.08 9.01 18.78
C ARG A 10 9.20 9.46 17.85
N TRP A 11 9.23 10.73 17.46
CA TRP A 11 10.26 11.25 16.57
C TRP A 11 11.41 11.90 17.35
N THR A 12 12.64 11.59 16.93
CA THR A 12 13.86 12.25 17.43
C THR A 12 13.91 13.73 17.06
N HIS A 13 13.30 14.11 15.93
CA HIS A 13 13.19 15.48 15.43
C HIS A 13 11.74 15.76 15.02
N PRO A 14 11.24 17.00 15.13
CA PRO A 14 9.87 17.30 14.73
C PRO A 14 9.57 16.81 13.30
N PRO A 15 8.50 16.02 13.08
CA PRO A 15 8.30 15.25 11.84
C PRO A 15 8.20 16.10 10.57
N PHE A 16 7.89 17.39 10.68
CA PHE A 16 7.73 18.28 9.53
C PHE A 16 8.76 19.40 9.48
N SER A 17 9.83 19.35 10.31
CA SER A 17 10.84 20.41 10.33
C SER A 17 11.88 20.30 9.21
N ALA A 18 11.95 19.16 8.50
CA ALA A 18 13.06 18.86 7.59
C ALA A 18 14.42 19.03 8.27
N HIS A 19 14.57 18.47 9.48
CA HIS A 19 15.82 18.55 10.22
C HIS A 19 16.91 17.84 9.43
N MET A 20 18.01 18.54 9.17
CA MET A 20 19.19 17.99 8.52
C MET A 20 20.29 17.83 9.55
N ASP A 21 20.83 16.62 9.69
CA ASP A 21 21.96 16.36 10.59
C ASP A 21 23.31 16.76 9.97
N ALA A 22 24.39 16.54 10.73
CA ALA A 22 25.75 16.87 10.32
C ALA A 22 26.24 16.05 9.10
N GLU A 23 25.66 14.86 8.88
CA GLU A 23 25.94 14.00 7.74
C GLU A 23 25.08 14.33 6.51
N GLY A 24 24.19 15.33 6.62
CA GLY A 24 23.31 15.77 5.53
C GLY A 24 22.06 14.91 5.35
N ARG A 25 21.73 14.04 6.30
CA ARG A 25 20.49 13.23 6.28
C ARG A 25 19.32 14.09 6.71
N ILE A 26 18.21 14.03 5.96
CA ILE A 26 17.00 14.81 6.23
C ILE A 26 15.94 13.93 6.89
N TYR A 27 15.62 14.27 8.14
CA TYR A 27 14.56 13.64 8.92
C TYR A 27 13.28 14.45 8.79
N ALA A 28 12.33 13.92 8.03
CA ALA A 28 10.97 14.43 7.96
C ALA A 28 10.01 13.36 7.45
N ARG A 29 8.74 13.45 7.84
CA ARG A 29 7.67 12.69 7.21
C ARG A 29 7.56 13.10 5.74
N GLY A 30 7.72 12.07 4.92
CA GLY A 30 7.70 12.13 3.48
C GLY A 30 9.02 12.55 2.83
N SER A 31 10.12 12.67 3.60
CA SER A 31 11.43 12.91 2.99
C SER A 31 11.82 11.79 2.03
N GLN A 32 11.56 10.52 2.38
CA GLN A 32 11.80 9.37 1.50
C GLN A 32 10.59 9.03 0.64
N ASP A 33 9.39 8.95 1.22
CA ASP A 33 8.14 8.58 0.53
C ASP A 33 7.17 9.78 0.43
N MET A 34 7.06 10.45 -0.72
CA MET A 34 8.01 10.38 -1.84
C MET A 34 8.50 11.77 -2.27
N LYS A 35 8.63 12.71 -1.33
CA LYS A 35 9.01 14.10 -1.65
C LYS A 35 10.41 14.21 -2.24
N CYS A 36 11.35 13.33 -1.90
CA CYS A 36 12.66 13.32 -2.55
C CYS A 36 12.56 13.14 -4.07
N VAL A 37 11.71 12.21 -4.54
CA VAL A 37 11.48 11.95 -5.97
C VAL A 37 10.87 13.18 -6.65
N GLY A 38 9.86 13.78 -6.02
CA GLY A 38 9.25 15.03 -6.50
C GLY A 38 10.27 16.18 -6.64
N MET A 39 11.17 16.31 -5.66
CA MET A 39 12.25 17.31 -5.72
C MET A 39 13.28 17.01 -6.80
N GLN A 40 13.62 15.73 -7.03
CA GLN A 40 14.48 15.32 -8.13
C GLN A 40 13.87 15.68 -9.48
N PHE A 41 12.55 15.49 -9.68
CA PHE A 41 11.87 15.90 -10.91
C PHE A 41 11.97 17.41 -11.15
N LEU A 42 11.70 18.22 -10.12
CA LEU A 42 11.81 19.68 -10.23
C LEU A 42 13.25 20.13 -10.50
N GLY A 43 14.23 19.51 -9.84
CA GLY A 43 15.65 19.76 -10.06
C GLY A 43 16.08 19.46 -11.50
N THR A 44 15.69 18.29 -12.01
CA THR A 44 15.96 17.87 -13.40
C THR A 44 15.32 18.83 -14.40
N ILE A 45 14.06 19.19 -14.23
CA ILE A 45 13.37 20.15 -15.12
C ILE A 45 14.07 21.51 -15.11
N ARG A 46 14.49 21.99 -13.94
CA ARG A 46 15.24 23.24 -13.82
C ARG A 46 16.57 23.18 -14.56
N ALA A 47 17.33 22.09 -14.41
CA ALA A 47 18.59 21.88 -15.11
C ALA A 47 18.39 21.80 -16.63
N MET A 48 17.42 21.02 -17.10
CA MET A 48 17.08 20.91 -18.52
C MET A 48 16.70 22.26 -19.14
N LYS A 49 15.93 23.09 -18.42
CA LYS A 49 15.59 24.44 -18.87
C LYS A 49 16.82 25.34 -18.95
N ARG A 50 17.67 25.33 -17.93
CA ARG A 50 18.93 26.08 -17.90
C ARG A 50 19.84 25.70 -19.06
N ASP A 51 19.94 24.41 -19.36
CA ASP A 51 20.85 23.86 -20.36
C ASP A 51 20.22 23.83 -21.77
N GLY A 52 19.03 24.40 -21.94
CA GLY A 52 18.37 24.55 -23.24
C GLY A 52 17.87 23.24 -23.87
N VAL A 53 17.74 22.16 -23.08
CA VAL A 53 17.35 20.84 -23.57
C VAL A 53 15.99 20.89 -24.29
N ARG A 54 15.90 20.27 -25.46
CA ARG A 54 14.66 20.12 -26.24
C ARG A 54 14.26 18.66 -26.32
N LEU A 55 13.12 18.33 -25.73
CA LEU A 55 12.56 16.98 -25.76
C LEU A 55 11.71 16.75 -27.01
N ARG A 56 11.71 15.51 -27.52
CA ARG A 56 10.84 15.09 -28.63
C ARG A 56 9.37 14.93 -28.24
N ARG A 57 9.09 14.82 -26.94
CA ARG A 57 7.75 14.63 -26.35
C ARG A 57 7.60 15.58 -25.16
N THR A 58 6.36 15.89 -24.80
CA THR A 58 6.05 16.68 -23.61
C THR A 58 6.35 15.86 -22.36
N LEU A 59 7.05 16.47 -21.39
CA LEU A 59 7.19 15.93 -20.05
C LEU A 59 6.07 16.51 -19.17
N HIS A 60 5.19 15.64 -18.70
CA HIS A 60 4.16 15.99 -17.71
C HIS A 60 4.63 15.58 -16.32
N VAL A 61 4.53 16.48 -15.35
CA VAL A 61 4.75 16.17 -13.93
C VAL A 61 3.45 16.42 -13.18
N LEU A 62 3.01 15.41 -12.45
CA LEU A 62 1.78 15.40 -11.70
C LEU A 62 2.13 15.25 -10.22
N PHE A 63 1.60 16.15 -9.40
CA PHE A 63 1.62 16.02 -7.94
C PHE A 63 0.19 15.79 -7.50
N VAL A 64 -0.13 14.56 -7.15
CA VAL A 64 -1.49 14.13 -6.85
C VAL A 64 -1.63 13.95 -5.34
N PRO A 65 -2.78 14.30 -4.73
CA PRO A 65 -3.06 13.95 -3.34
C PRO A 65 -3.63 12.53 -3.23
N ASP A 66 -3.81 12.06 -1.99
CA ASP A 66 -4.62 10.89 -1.63
C ASP A 66 -4.02 9.53 -2.03
N GLU A 67 -2.75 9.45 -2.47
CA GLU A 67 -2.10 8.17 -2.82
C GLU A 67 -2.11 7.21 -1.62
N GLU A 68 -1.71 7.70 -0.46
CA GLU A 68 -1.49 6.92 0.78
C GLU A 68 -2.80 6.30 1.32
N THR A 69 -3.94 6.88 0.90
CA THR A 69 -5.30 6.48 1.24
C THR A 69 -6.02 5.73 0.11
N GLY A 70 -5.34 5.49 -1.01
CA GLY A 70 -5.79 4.64 -2.13
C GLY A 70 -6.15 5.38 -3.41
N GLY A 71 -5.82 6.66 -3.52
CA GLY A 71 -5.89 7.50 -4.72
C GLY A 71 -7.30 7.75 -5.24
N THR A 72 -8.34 7.54 -4.42
CA THR A 72 -9.74 7.60 -4.87
C THR A 72 -10.14 9.01 -5.26
N LEU A 73 -9.76 10.00 -4.45
CA LEU A 73 -10.01 11.43 -4.71
C LEU A 73 -8.86 12.10 -5.50
N GLY A 74 -7.84 11.32 -5.85
CA GLY A 74 -6.66 11.76 -6.58
C GLY A 74 -6.64 11.19 -8.00
N MET A 75 -5.71 10.27 -8.26
CA MET A 75 -5.42 9.80 -9.61
C MET A 75 -6.58 9.02 -10.23
N LYS A 76 -7.36 8.30 -9.41
CA LYS A 76 -8.51 7.51 -9.87
C LYS A 76 -9.58 8.39 -10.53
N ASP A 77 -9.88 9.54 -9.94
CA ASP A 77 -10.83 10.49 -10.54
C ASP A 77 -10.23 11.21 -11.74
N PHE A 78 -8.94 11.57 -11.66
CA PHE A 78 -8.29 12.32 -12.73
C PHE A 78 -8.12 11.51 -14.02
N VAL A 79 -7.75 10.23 -13.94
CA VAL A 79 -7.46 9.37 -15.10
C VAL A 79 -8.65 9.22 -16.05
N GLY A 80 -9.87 9.33 -15.53
CA GLY A 80 -11.11 9.23 -16.31
C GLY A 80 -11.48 10.50 -17.09
N THR A 81 -10.78 11.61 -16.85
CA THR A 81 -11.14 12.92 -17.42
C THR A 81 -10.63 13.12 -18.85
N GLU A 82 -11.30 13.98 -19.63
CA GLU A 82 -10.79 14.43 -20.93
C GLU A 82 -9.44 15.15 -20.79
N ARG A 83 -9.21 15.83 -19.66
CA ARG A 83 -7.94 16.51 -19.38
C ARG A 83 -6.79 15.52 -19.28
N PHE A 84 -6.98 14.38 -18.61
CA PHE A 84 -5.97 13.33 -18.59
C PHE A 84 -5.75 12.72 -19.98
N ARG A 85 -6.84 12.43 -20.72
CA ARG A 85 -6.76 11.94 -22.10
C ARG A 85 -5.97 12.88 -23.01
N ALA A 86 -6.16 14.19 -22.86
CA ALA A 86 -5.45 15.21 -23.62
C ALA A 86 -3.93 15.27 -23.35
N LEU A 87 -3.44 14.72 -22.23
CA LEU A 87 -2.00 14.62 -21.97
C LEU A 87 -1.30 13.69 -22.98
N ASN A 88 -2.02 12.74 -23.58
CA ASN A 88 -1.49 11.80 -24.58
C ASN A 88 -0.19 11.11 -24.10
N CYS A 89 -0.21 10.64 -22.84
CA CYS A 89 0.91 9.99 -22.19
C CYS A 89 1.26 8.68 -22.90
N GLY A 90 2.54 8.50 -23.27
CA GLY A 90 3.03 7.25 -23.86
C GLY A 90 3.49 6.23 -22.82
N PHE A 91 4.03 6.71 -21.71
CA PHE A 91 4.37 5.93 -20.52
C PHE A 91 4.37 6.88 -19.31
N ALA A 92 4.31 6.30 -18.12
CA ALA A 92 4.48 7.01 -16.86
C ALA A 92 5.62 6.36 -16.06
N ILE A 93 6.31 7.18 -15.27
CA ILE A 93 7.24 6.71 -14.25
C ILE A 93 6.67 7.23 -12.94
N ASP A 94 6.53 6.34 -11.98
CA ASP A 94 6.04 6.65 -10.64
C ASP A 94 7.10 6.24 -9.59
N GLU A 95 6.73 6.24 -8.31
CA GLU A 95 7.55 5.71 -7.24
C GLU A 95 8.10 4.31 -7.57
N GLY A 96 9.34 4.07 -7.12
CA GLY A 96 9.95 2.74 -7.10
C GLY A 96 10.31 2.36 -5.67
N TYR A 97 11.34 1.55 -5.51
CA TYR A 97 11.87 1.25 -4.18
C TYR A 97 12.93 2.25 -3.73
N ALA A 98 12.90 2.59 -2.44
CA ALA A 98 14.05 3.20 -1.78
C ALA A 98 15.30 2.33 -2.02
N SER A 99 16.39 2.98 -2.37
CA SER A 99 17.68 2.33 -2.58
C SER A 99 18.72 2.88 -1.62
N THR A 100 19.52 1.99 -1.04
CA THR A 100 20.73 2.34 -0.29
C THR A 100 21.97 2.43 -1.18
N ASP A 101 21.85 2.02 -2.45
CA ASP A 101 22.89 2.08 -3.46
C ASP A 101 22.56 3.13 -4.54
N GLY A 102 23.48 3.35 -5.48
CA GLY A 102 23.29 4.30 -6.58
C GLY A 102 22.34 3.83 -7.68
N ALA A 103 21.68 2.67 -7.54
CA ALA A 103 20.78 2.12 -8.55
C ALA A 103 19.32 2.52 -8.32
N PHE A 104 18.64 2.86 -9.41
CA PHE A 104 17.19 3.06 -9.44
C PHE A 104 16.49 1.73 -9.69
N ARG A 105 15.69 1.28 -8.72
CA ARG A 105 14.87 0.07 -8.85
C ARG A 105 13.56 0.44 -9.53
N LEU A 106 13.28 -0.21 -10.67
CA LEU A 106 12.06 0.00 -11.44
C LEU A 106 11.10 -1.17 -11.22
N CYS A 107 9.84 -0.85 -10.97
CA CYS A 107 8.75 -1.81 -10.88
C CYS A 107 7.90 -1.70 -12.15
N ASN A 108 7.68 -2.83 -12.82
CA ASN A 108 6.82 -2.89 -14.01
C ASN A 108 5.39 -3.35 -13.69
N GLY A 109 5.07 -3.54 -12.41
CA GLY A 109 3.75 -3.92 -11.94
C GLY A 109 3.68 -3.89 -10.42
N GLU A 110 2.45 -3.85 -9.91
CA GLU A 110 2.14 -3.91 -8.48
C GLU A 110 1.08 -4.98 -8.22
N ARG A 111 1.09 -5.54 -7.01
CA ARG A 111 0.09 -6.50 -6.58
C ARG A 111 -1.20 -5.78 -6.23
N THR A 112 -2.33 -6.35 -6.65
CA THR A 112 -3.63 -5.77 -6.30
C THR A 112 -3.99 -6.05 -4.84
N LYS A 113 -4.20 -4.98 -4.07
CA LYS A 113 -4.75 -5.06 -2.71
C LYS A 113 -6.25 -5.33 -2.75
N ARG A 114 -6.72 -6.41 -2.09
CA ARG A 114 -8.14 -6.70 -1.89
C ARG A 114 -8.42 -6.93 -0.40
N ARG A 115 -9.45 -6.27 0.11
CA ARG A 115 -9.99 -6.50 1.46
C ARG A 115 -11.30 -7.24 1.30
N VAL A 116 -11.41 -8.41 1.92
CA VAL A 116 -12.63 -9.23 1.91
C VAL A 116 -13.15 -9.29 3.34
N TYR A 117 -14.42 -8.94 3.51
CA TYR A 117 -15.10 -8.96 4.80
C TYR A 117 -16.10 -10.11 4.78
N PHE A 118 -15.97 -11.02 5.74
CA PHE A 118 -16.88 -12.14 5.90
C PHE A 118 -17.78 -11.87 7.10
N HIS A 119 -19.09 -11.89 6.88
CA HIS A 119 -20.07 -11.97 7.96
C HIS A 119 -20.46 -13.44 8.12
N VAL A 120 -20.13 -14.03 9.28
CA VAL A 120 -20.41 -15.43 9.56
C VAL A 120 -21.53 -15.49 10.60
N SER A 121 -22.63 -16.13 10.23
CA SER A 121 -23.82 -16.29 11.08
C SER A 121 -24.10 -17.74 11.42
N GLY A 122 -24.71 -18.00 12.56
CA GLY A 122 -25.11 -19.32 13.01
C GLY A 122 -26.15 -19.30 14.12
N THR A 123 -26.36 -20.45 14.74
CA THR A 123 -27.36 -20.62 15.80
C THR A 123 -26.89 -19.98 17.12
N PRO A 124 -27.58 -18.96 17.66
CA PRO A 124 -27.25 -18.38 18.95
C PRO A 124 -27.87 -19.16 20.11
N GLY A 125 -27.36 -18.94 21.33
CA GLY A 125 -27.97 -19.48 22.55
C GLY A 125 -27.04 -19.49 23.75
N HIS A 126 -27.42 -20.22 24.81
CA HIS A 126 -26.61 -20.28 26.04
C HIS A 126 -25.33 -21.09 25.82
N GLY A 127 -24.18 -20.59 26.29
CA GLY A 127 -22.85 -21.19 26.08
C GLY A 127 -22.64 -22.56 26.73
N SER A 128 -23.54 -23.00 27.59
CA SER A 128 -23.53 -24.36 28.16
C SER A 128 -24.19 -25.40 27.26
N LEU A 129 -24.73 -25.00 26.10
CA LEU A 129 -25.41 -25.89 25.16
C LEU A 129 -24.49 -26.23 23.99
N LEU A 130 -24.52 -27.48 23.54
CA LEU A 130 -23.80 -27.93 22.34
C LEU A 130 -24.66 -27.71 21.09
N LEU A 131 -24.87 -26.45 20.76
CA LEU A 131 -25.60 -26.04 19.56
C LEU A 131 -24.82 -26.41 18.30
N ARG A 132 -25.54 -26.82 17.25
CA ARG A 132 -24.97 -27.06 15.92
C ARG A 132 -25.15 -25.83 15.04
N ASP A 133 -24.34 -25.75 13.99
CA ASP A 133 -24.42 -24.70 12.99
C ASP A 133 -24.10 -23.31 13.57
N THR A 134 -23.18 -23.26 14.54
CA THR A 134 -22.79 -22.01 15.19
C THR A 134 -21.90 -21.16 14.28
N ALA A 135 -21.90 -19.84 14.50
CA ALA A 135 -20.99 -18.93 13.81
C ALA A 135 -19.52 -19.36 13.98
N GLY A 136 -19.14 -19.86 15.16
CA GLY A 136 -17.80 -20.37 15.43
C GLY A 136 -17.41 -21.59 14.59
N GLU A 137 -18.29 -22.57 14.46
CA GLU A 137 -18.04 -23.76 13.63
C GLU A 137 -17.81 -23.40 12.15
N LYS A 138 -18.60 -22.45 11.63
CA LYS A 138 -18.48 -21.96 10.25
C LYS A 138 -17.25 -21.10 10.05
N ALA A 139 -16.96 -20.20 11.00
CA ALA A 139 -15.80 -19.32 10.96
C ALA A 139 -14.51 -20.13 10.98
N ARG A 140 -14.44 -21.19 11.78
CA ARG A 140 -13.31 -22.13 11.77
C ARG A 140 -13.05 -22.68 10.37
N LYS A 141 -14.08 -23.23 9.71
CA LYS A 141 -13.94 -23.78 8.35
C LYS A 141 -13.46 -22.74 7.33
N LEU A 142 -13.92 -21.50 7.46
CA LEU A 142 -13.48 -20.40 6.60
C LEU A 142 -12.01 -20.06 6.85
N ILE A 143 -11.61 -19.89 8.12
CA ILE A 143 -10.24 -19.57 8.51
C ILE A 143 -9.29 -20.68 8.05
N ASP A 144 -9.63 -21.94 8.30
CA ASP A 144 -8.84 -23.11 7.87
C ASP A 144 -8.56 -23.04 6.36
N LYS A 145 -9.60 -22.86 5.54
CA LYS A 145 -9.43 -22.75 4.08
C LYS A 145 -8.52 -21.58 3.65
N LEU A 146 -8.62 -20.42 4.32
CA LEU A 146 -7.77 -19.27 4.01
C LEU A 146 -6.32 -19.52 4.43
N MET A 147 -6.09 -20.20 5.57
CA MET A 147 -4.76 -20.54 6.05
C MET A 147 -4.12 -21.67 5.24
N ASP A 148 -4.91 -22.64 4.77
CA ASP A 148 -4.47 -23.69 3.84
C ASP A 148 -4.02 -23.06 2.52
N PHE A 149 -4.82 -22.15 1.96
CA PHE A 149 -4.43 -21.41 0.75
C PHE A 149 -3.14 -20.62 0.96
N ARG A 150 -3.03 -19.87 2.07
CA ARG A 150 -1.81 -19.13 2.43
C ARG A 150 -0.60 -20.05 2.52
N SER A 151 -0.74 -21.20 3.17
CA SER A 151 0.33 -22.18 3.33
C SER A 151 0.78 -22.73 1.98
N GLY A 152 -0.17 -22.96 1.06
CA GLY A 152 0.13 -23.32 -0.32
C GLY A 152 0.94 -22.26 -1.06
N GLU A 153 0.59 -20.98 -0.90
CA GLU A 153 1.36 -19.87 -1.52
C GLU A 153 2.75 -19.70 -0.91
N LEU A 154 2.90 -19.91 0.41
CA LEU A 154 4.21 -19.92 1.06
C LEU A 154 5.08 -21.06 0.54
N LYS A 155 4.51 -22.26 0.44
CA LYS A 155 5.23 -23.43 -0.07
C LYS A 155 5.73 -23.22 -1.50
N LYS A 156 4.98 -22.52 -2.36
CA LYS A 156 5.46 -22.16 -3.71
C LYS A 156 6.76 -21.34 -3.66
N LEU A 157 6.87 -20.39 -2.73
CA LEU A 157 8.10 -19.61 -2.54
C LEU A 157 9.25 -20.46 -2.01
N GLU A 158 8.97 -21.35 -1.05
CA GLU A 158 9.97 -22.23 -0.46
C GLU A 158 10.51 -23.26 -1.48
N ASP A 159 9.62 -23.79 -2.32
CA ASP A 159 9.94 -24.82 -3.31
C ASP A 159 10.59 -24.23 -4.58
N ASN A 160 10.49 -22.92 -4.84
CA ASN A 160 11.05 -22.28 -6.02
C ASN A 160 11.79 -20.97 -5.70
N PRO A 161 13.14 -21.00 -5.62
CA PRO A 161 13.95 -19.82 -5.28
C PRO A 161 13.94 -18.72 -6.35
N GLU A 162 13.45 -19.00 -7.57
CA GLU A 162 13.29 -17.99 -8.61
C GLU A 162 12.05 -17.11 -8.38
N LEU A 163 11.09 -17.57 -7.55
CA LEU A 163 9.91 -16.79 -7.25
C LEU A 163 10.19 -15.71 -6.23
N SER A 164 9.72 -14.50 -6.53
CA SER A 164 9.66 -13.40 -5.59
C SER A 164 8.29 -13.33 -4.89
N LEU A 165 8.22 -12.58 -3.78
CA LEU A 165 6.94 -12.29 -3.10
C LEU A 165 5.92 -11.58 -4.03
N GLY A 166 6.41 -10.95 -5.10
CA GLY A 166 5.63 -10.36 -6.18
C GLY A 166 4.71 -11.36 -6.90
N GLU A 167 5.12 -12.62 -6.96
CA GLU A 167 4.56 -13.64 -7.85
C GLU A 167 3.60 -14.61 -7.15
N VAL A 168 3.37 -14.41 -5.85
CA VAL A 168 2.40 -15.17 -5.07
C VAL A 168 1.31 -14.29 -4.48
N THR A 169 0.19 -14.91 -4.14
CA THR A 169 -0.91 -14.25 -3.42
C THR A 169 -0.67 -14.34 -1.92
N THR A 170 -0.74 -13.21 -1.23
CA THR A 170 -0.62 -13.16 0.23
C THR A 170 -1.99 -12.93 0.82
N VAL A 171 -2.38 -13.80 1.75
CA VAL A 171 -3.65 -13.73 2.47
C VAL A 171 -3.36 -13.64 3.95
N ASN A 172 -3.90 -12.62 4.62
CA ASN A 172 -3.71 -12.39 6.05
C ASN A 172 -5.06 -12.16 6.72
N LEU A 173 -5.30 -12.82 7.86
CA LEU A 173 -6.39 -12.47 8.76
C LEU A 173 -5.93 -11.31 9.63
N THR A 174 -6.45 -10.11 9.36
CA THR A 174 -6.03 -8.88 10.06
C THR A 174 -7.00 -8.44 11.15
N MET A 175 -8.27 -8.85 11.07
CA MET A 175 -9.33 -8.48 12.01
C MET A 175 -10.29 -9.66 12.20
N MET A 176 -10.72 -9.88 13.45
CA MET A 176 -11.80 -10.82 13.79
C MET A 176 -12.53 -10.30 15.03
N SER A 177 -13.86 -10.27 14.98
CA SER A 177 -14.70 -9.82 16.10
C SER A 177 -16.06 -10.52 16.06
N GLY A 178 -16.73 -10.62 17.23
CA GLY A 178 -18.05 -11.24 17.37
C GLY A 178 -18.37 -11.56 18.84
N GLY A 179 -19.62 -11.91 19.11
CA GLY A 179 -20.10 -12.18 20.48
C GLY A 179 -20.53 -10.92 21.24
N VAL A 180 -21.31 -11.13 22.30
CA VAL A 180 -21.84 -10.05 23.16
C VAL A 180 -21.59 -10.28 24.65
N GLN A 181 -21.43 -11.54 25.08
CA GLN A 181 -21.21 -11.91 26.47
C GLN A 181 -20.52 -13.27 26.55
N SER A 182 -19.78 -13.53 27.63
CA SER A 182 -18.96 -14.74 27.80
C SER A 182 -19.76 -16.06 27.84
N ASN A 183 -21.05 -16.03 28.17
CA ASN A 183 -21.92 -17.20 28.25
C ASN A 183 -22.96 -17.26 27.13
N VAL A 184 -22.77 -16.53 26.03
CA VAL A 184 -23.70 -16.47 24.89
C VAL A 184 -22.99 -16.86 23.59
N VAL A 185 -23.53 -17.88 22.91
CA VAL A 185 -23.14 -18.26 21.55
C VAL A 185 -23.66 -17.19 20.58
N PRO A 186 -22.80 -16.60 19.73
CA PRO A 186 -23.20 -15.54 18.80
C PRO A 186 -24.08 -16.04 17.65
N PRO A 187 -24.92 -15.15 17.08
CA PRO A 187 -25.70 -15.42 15.88
C PRO A 187 -24.86 -15.38 14.60
#